data_AF-A0AAW9EF76-F1
#
_entry.id   AF-A0AAW9EF76-F1
#
_cell.length_a   1.000
_cell.length_b   1.000
_cell.length_c   1.000
_cell.angle_alpha   90.00
_cell.angle_beta   90.00
_cell.angle_gamma   90.00
#
_symmetry.space_group_name_H-M   'P 1'
#
loop_
_entity.id
_entity.type
_entity.pdbx_description
1 polymer ?
#
loop_
_entity_poly.entity_id
_entity_poly.type
_entity_poly.pdbx_seq_one_letter_code
_entity_poly.pdbx_strand_id
1 'polypeptide(L)'
;SNGVIYICSVGYLMQKKGFDRLILAFDKIKENYNIAFQLKIIGDGPDLDTLKEMIEQKGLKSNIEMLGEQSKDQIAYHMGQSDVFILLS
;
A
#
# COMPACT_ATOMS: atom_id res chain seq x y z
N SER A 1 -21.45 -7.30 7.99
CA SER A 1 -20.11 -7.89 8.20
C SER A 1 -19.12 -6.75 8.08
N ASN A 2 -18.17 -6.59 9.01
CA ASN A 2 -17.29 -5.41 9.06
C ASN A 2 -16.30 -5.46 7.88
N GLY A 3 -16.78 -5.05 6.71
CA GLY A 3 -16.20 -5.25 5.37
C GLY A 3 -15.00 -4.36 5.11
N VAL A 4 -13.90 -4.65 5.80
CA VAL A 4 -12.59 -4.09 5.46
C VAL A 4 -12.16 -4.66 4.11
N ILE A 5 -11.80 -3.78 3.18
CA ILE A 5 -11.21 -4.17 1.89
C ILE A 5 -9.70 -4.33 2.07
N TYR A 6 -9.16 -5.49 1.71
CA TYR A 6 -7.73 -5.76 1.75
C TYR A 6 -7.12 -5.57 0.36
N ILE A 7 -6.10 -4.72 0.27
CA ILE A 7 -5.42 -4.36 -0.97
C ILE A 7 -3.94 -4.70 -0.85
N CYS A 8 -3.36 -5.18 -1.96
CA CYS A 8 -1.92 -5.39 -2.08
C CYS A 8 -1.36 -4.68 -3.33
N SER A 9 -0.14 -4.17 -3.23
CA SER A 9 0.66 -3.71 -4.37
C SER A 9 2.10 -4.14 -4.19
N VAL A 10 2.74 -4.58 -5.27
CA VAL A 10 4.11 -5.12 -5.27
C VAL A 10 4.93 -4.40 -6.32
N GLY A 11 6.11 -3.90 -5.97
CA GLY A 11 7.01 -3.29 -6.95
C GLY A 11 8.25 -2.66 -6.35
N TYR A 12 9.20 -2.29 -7.22
CA TYR A 12 10.40 -1.55 -6.81
C TYR A 12 10.05 -0.10 -6.46
N LEU A 13 10.44 0.35 -5.26
CA LEU A 13 10.05 1.63 -4.68
C LEU A 13 10.95 2.75 -5.19
N MET A 14 10.56 3.30 -6.34
CA MET A 14 11.23 4.41 -7.00
C MET A 14 10.20 5.34 -7.62
N GLN A 15 10.48 6.64 -7.65
CA GLN A 15 9.52 7.71 -7.94
C GLN A 15 8.69 7.47 -9.21
N LYS A 16 9.33 6.92 -10.25
CA LYS A 16 8.69 6.62 -11.54
C LYS A 16 7.58 5.55 -11.44
N LYS A 17 7.50 4.81 -10.35
CA LYS A 17 6.52 3.75 -10.09
C LYS A 17 5.26 4.23 -9.35
N GLY A 18 5.17 5.51 -9.00
CA GLY A 18 3.88 6.13 -8.62
C GLY A 18 3.30 5.70 -7.26
N PHE A 19 4.09 5.11 -6.36
CA PHE A 19 3.62 4.74 -5.02
C PHE A 19 3.22 5.95 -4.17
N ASP A 20 3.82 7.12 -4.40
CA ASP A 20 3.40 8.41 -3.86
C ASP A 20 1.94 8.73 -4.23
N ARG A 21 1.58 8.51 -5.50
CA ARG A 21 0.21 8.73 -6.00
C ARG A 21 -0.76 7.71 -5.43
N LEU A 22 -0.32 6.46 -5.24
CA LEU A 22 -1.13 5.44 -4.58
C LEU A 22 -1.48 5.88 -3.16
N ILE A 23 -0.50 6.35 -2.38
CA ILE A 23 -0.72 6.86 -1.01
C ILE A 23 -1.67 8.07 -1.05
N LEU A 24 -1.48 9.02 -1.97
CA LEU A 24 -2.38 10.19 -2.13
C LEU A 24 -3.81 9.78 -2.50
N ALA A 25 -3.99 8.72 -3.28
CA ALA A 25 -5.31 8.22 -3.62
C ALA A 25 -6.02 7.65 -2.38
N PHE A 26 -5.32 6.87 -1.56
CA PHE A 26 -5.89 6.30 -0.33
C PHE A 26 -6.13 7.34 0.76
N ASP A 27 -5.33 8.40 0.81
CA ASP A 27 -5.59 9.58 1.64
C ASP A 27 -6.95 10.21 1.29
N LYS A 28 -7.18 10.50 0.01
CA LYS A 28 -8.46 11.00 -0.48
C LYS A 28 -9.61 10.03 -0.24
N ILE A 29 -9.37 8.72 -0.36
CA ILE A 29 -10.40 7.72 -0.07
C ILE A 29 -10.81 7.81 1.40
N LYS A 30 -9.84 7.86 2.33
CA LYS A 30 -10.09 7.99 3.76
C LYS A 30 -10.82 9.28 4.12
N GLU A 31 -10.49 10.40 3.48
CA GLU A 31 -11.13 11.70 3.73
C GLU A 31 -12.57 11.78 3.21
N ASN A 32 -12.82 11.25 2.01
CA ASN A 32 -14.06 11.50 1.28
C ASN A 32 -15.07 10.35 1.36
N TYR A 33 -14.64 9.16 1.79
CA TYR A 33 -15.49 7.97 1.82
C TYR A 33 -15.36 7.23 3.14
N ASN A 34 -16.51 6.81 3.69
CA ASN A 34 -16.56 5.97 4.89
C ASN A 34 -16.31 4.49 4.55
N ILE A 35 -15.12 4.18 4.03
CA ILE A 35 -14.71 2.84 3.62
C ILE A 35 -13.55 2.38 4.51
N ALA A 36 -13.70 1.22 5.13
CA ALA A 36 -12.60 0.59 5.87
C ALA A 36 -11.69 -0.17 4.88
N PHE A 37 -10.39 0.10 4.92
CA PHE A 37 -9.41 -0.57 4.07
C PHE A 37 -8.09 -0.81 4.79
N GLN A 38 -7.33 -1.78 4.26
CA GLN A 38 -5.96 -2.09 4.61
C GLN A 38 -5.15 -2.29 3.32
N LEU A 39 -4.12 -1.49 3.11
CA LEU A 39 -3.21 -1.60 1.96
C LEU A 39 -1.85 -2.12 2.43
N LYS A 40 -1.37 -3.17 1.78
CA LYS A 40 0.00 -3.67 1.91
C LYS A 40 0.81 -3.30 0.67
N ILE A 41 1.94 -2.63 0.89
CA ILE A 41 2.92 -2.32 -0.15
C ILE A 41 4.15 -3.20 0.09
N ILE A 42 4.51 -4.00 -0.91
CA ILE A 42 5.62 -4.95 -0.86
C ILE A 42 6.67 -4.53 -1.88
N GLY A 43 7.92 -4.52 -1.43
CA GLY A 43 9.07 -4.16 -2.25
C GLY A 43 10.05 -3.27 -1.50
N ASP A 44 11.17 -3.02 -2.17
CA ASP A 44 12.25 -2.19 -1.67
C ASP A 44 12.68 -1.19 -2.74
N GLY A 45 13.46 -0.20 -2.37
CA GLY A 45 13.99 0.82 -3.27
C GLY A 45 14.31 2.12 -2.56
N PRO A 46 14.92 3.08 -3.27
CA PRO A 46 15.40 4.35 -2.70
C PRO A 46 14.31 5.17 -2.03
N ASP A 47 13.04 4.99 -2.41
CA ASP A 47 11.94 5.81 -1.89
C ASP A 47 11.27 5.21 -0.65
N LEU A 48 11.74 4.05 -0.14
CA LEU A 48 11.10 3.35 0.98
C LEU A 48 10.86 4.27 2.19
N ASP A 49 11.88 5.00 2.62
CA ASP A 49 11.79 5.86 3.80
C ASP A 49 10.92 7.10 3.54
N THR A 50 11.03 7.70 2.35
CA THR A 50 10.15 8.81 1.93
C THR A 50 8.68 8.40 1.90
N LEU A 51 8.36 7.19 1.41
CA LEU A 51 7.00 6.68 1.39
C LEU A 51 6.48 6.40 2.82
N LYS A 52 7.32 5.88 3.72
CA LYS A 52 6.96 5.72 5.14
C LYS A 52 6.68 7.05 5.83
N GLU A 53 7.51 8.06 5.59
CA GLU A 53 7.29 9.41 6.12
C GLU A 53 5.98 10.01 5.60
N MET A 54 5.67 9.83 4.31
CA MET A 54 4.44 10.28 3.70
C MET A 54 3.20 9.61 4.31
N ILE A 55 3.26 8.30 4.56
CA ILE A 55 2.19 7.56 5.25
C ILE A 55 1.97 8.12 6.66
N GLU A 56 3.04 8.44 7.39
CA GLU A 56 2.94 9.02 8.73
C GLU A 56 2.33 10.42 8.70
N GLN A 57 2.85 11.31 7.85
CA GLN A 57 2.39 12.69 7.77
C GLN A 57 0.90 12.79 7.40
N LYS A 58 0.38 11.81 6.67
CA LYS A 58 -1.03 11.69 6.30
C LYS A 58 -1.90 10.94 7.31
N GLY A 59 -1.31 10.47 8.42
CA GLY A 59 -2.04 9.71 9.43
C GLY A 59 -2.59 8.38 8.90
N LEU A 60 -1.87 7.75 7.95
CA LEU A 60 -2.28 6.51 7.28
C LEU A 60 -1.60 5.26 7.85
N LYS A 61 -0.81 5.37 8.93
CA LYS A 61 -0.10 4.23 9.54
C LYS A 61 -0.99 3.06 9.97
N SER A 62 -2.25 3.33 10.33
CA SER A 62 -3.22 2.28 10.69
C SER A 62 -3.89 1.63 9.47
N ASN A 63 -3.65 2.16 8.27
CA ASN A 63 -4.30 1.75 7.03
C ASN A 63 -3.31 1.20 5.98
N ILE A 64 -2.05 1.65 6.02
CA ILE A 64 -1.03 1.30 5.02
C ILE A 64 0.20 0.72 5.72
N GLU A 65 0.57 -0.48 5.32
CA GLU A 65 1.73 -1.21 5.84
C GLU A 65 2.78 -1.39 4.73
N MET A 66 4.01 -0.95 4.99
CA MET A 66 5.18 -1.19 4.12
C MET A 66 5.90 -2.44 4.60
N LEU A 67 5.86 -3.52 3.81
CA LEU A 67 6.40 -4.83 4.19
C LEU A 67 7.87 -5.05 3.80
N GLY A 68 8.47 -4.13 3.04
CA GLY A 68 9.82 -4.29 2.50
C GLY A 68 9.90 -5.38 1.42
N GLU A 69 11.12 -5.78 1.06
CA GLU A 69 11.35 -6.91 0.17
C GLU A 69 10.85 -8.23 0.81
N GLN A 70 10.19 -9.06 0.01
CA GLN A 70 9.61 -10.33 0.45
C GLN A 70 9.94 -11.42 -0.59
N SER A 71 9.97 -12.68 -0.14
CA SER A 71 10.10 -13.83 -1.04
C SER A 71 8.88 -13.99 -1.94
N LYS A 72 9.02 -14.72 -3.05
CA LYS A 72 7.91 -15.00 -3.98
C LYS A 72 6.71 -15.66 -3.29
N ASP A 73 6.97 -16.58 -2.36
CA ASP A 73 5.92 -17.29 -1.65
C ASP A 73 5.16 -16.36 -0.69
N GLN A 74 5.86 -15.44 -0.02
CA GLN A 74 5.25 -14.40 0.81
C GLN A 74 4.44 -13.40 -0.03
N ILE A 75 4.95 -13.00 -1.19
CA ILE A 75 4.20 -12.15 -2.14
C ILE A 75 2.91 -12.86 -2.57
N ALA A 76 3.00 -14.11 -3.00
CA ALA A 76 1.84 -14.90 -3.41
C ALA A 76 0.82 -15.06 -2.27
N TYR A 77 1.30 -15.27 -1.03
CA TYR A 77 0.47 -15.30 0.16
C TYR A 77 -0.29 -13.96 0.35
N HIS A 78 0.41 -12.82 0.33
CA HIS A 78 -0.23 -11.52 0.51
C HIS A 78 -1.23 -11.20 -0.61
N MET A 79 -0.90 -11.53 -1.85
CA MET A 79 -1.83 -11.38 -2.98
C MET A 79 -3.07 -12.25 -2.80
N GLY A 80 -2.92 -13.50 -2.35
CA GLY A 80 -4.03 -14.42 -2.10
C GLY A 80 -4.90 -14.07 -0.90
N GLN A 81 -4.42 -13.22 0.01
CA GLN A 81 -5.19 -12.69 1.15
C GLN A 81 -5.84 -11.33 0.88
N SER A 82 -5.67 -10.78 -0.34
CA SER A 82 -6.19 -9.47 -0.70
C SER A 82 -7.39 -9.59 -1.63
N ASP A 83 -8.38 -8.71 -1.46
CA ASP A 83 -9.52 -8.57 -2.36
C ASP A 83 -9.12 -7.90 -3.68
N VAL A 84 -8.13 -7.00 -3.63
CA VAL A 84 -7.68 -6.20 -4.78
C VAL A 84 -6.17 -6.19 -4.87
N PHE A 85 -5.64 -6.37 -6.08
CA PHE A 85 -4.25 -6.11 -6.42
C PHE A 85 -4.15 -4.86 -7.31
N ILE A 86 -3.28 -3.91 -6.94
CA ILE A 86 -3.01 -2.71 -7.73
C ILE A 86 -1.61 -2.82 -8.32
N LEU A 87 -1.53 -2.92 -9.65
CA LEU A 87 -0.28 -2.87 -10.39
C LEU A 87 0.04 -1.44 -10.78
N LEU A 88 1.23 -0.95 -10.41
CA LEU A 88 1.73 0.35 -10.83
C LEU A 88 2.77 0.18 -11.95
N SER A 89 2.65 0.98 -13.01
CA SER A 89 3.53 0.97 -14.19
C SER A 89 4.84 1.72 -13.95
#